data_AF-A0A382DKR7-F1
#
_entry.id   AF-A0A382DKR7-F1
#
_cell.length_a   1.000
_cell.length_b   1.000
_cell.length_c   1.000
_cell.angle_alpha   90.00
_cell.angle_beta   90.00
_cell.angle_gamma   90.00
#
_symmetry.space_group_name_H-M   'P 1'
#
loop_
_entity.id
_entity.type
_entity.pdbx_description
1 polymer ?
#
loop_
_entity_poly.entity_id
_entity_poly.type
_entity_poly.pdbx_seq_one_letter_code
_entity_poly.pdbx_strand_id
1 'polypeptide(L)'
;MTKKLINLNNKRKNFEQLILNNIDYKKIKKENKNVIIYYDPTINEGLIGIIASRLKDIFNKPSIVLTTSQDNLKGSARSTFGFDIGLVIKNALDKKLIIKGGGHKMAAGFTIKKNNLSKLDDFVNFSYNKIFRNFSRNFFFYDAKISFNGLNKVFSDEINKLYPFGSGNPEPVFLFENLKISKVKILDKKHISNLFTSK
;
A
#
# COMPACT_ATOMS: atom_id res chain seq x y z
N MET A 1 2.80 -16.67 -27.80
CA MET A 1 3.15 -15.49 -26.97
C MET A 1 2.53 -15.56 -25.55
N THR A 2 1.23 -15.91 -25.43
CA THR A 2 0.48 -15.96 -24.15
C THR A 2 1.08 -16.89 -23.09
N LYS A 3 1.47 -18.12 -23.46
CA LYS A 3 2.09 -19.08 -22.51
C LYS A 3 3.39 -18.55 -21.87
N LYS A 4 4.19 -17.79 -22.62
CA LYS A 4 5.44 -17.18 -22.13
C LYS A 4 5.16 -16.10 -21.09
N LEU A 5 4.17 -15.23 -21.34
CA LEU A 5 3.77 -14.19 -20.39
C LEU A 5 3.18 -14.78 -19.10
N ILE A 6 2.34 -15.81 -19.21
CA ILE A 6 1.81 -16.53 -18.05
C ILE A 6 2.95 -17.09 -17.20
N ASN A 7 3.92 -17.76 -17.83
CA ASN A 7 5.06 -18.32 -17.12
C ASN A 7 5.90 -17.23 -16.42
N LEU A 8 6.18 -16.10 -17.10
CA LEU A 8 6.91 -14.98 -16.51
C LEU A 8 6.16 -14.35 -15.33
N ASN A 9 4.83 -14.21 -15.43
CA ASN A 9 4.02 -13.70 -14.31
C ASN A 9 4.00 -14.68 -13.13
N ASN A 10 3.92 -15.99 -13.37
CA ASN A 10 3.99 -16.99 -12.30
C ASN A 10 5.35 -16.98 -11.61
N LYS A 11 6.44 -16.88 -12.37
CA LYS A 11 7.78 -16.69 -11.80
C LYS A 11 7.86 -15.43 -10.95
N ARG A 12 7.35 -14.30 -11.45
CA ARG A 12 7.28 -13.03 -10.72
C ARG A 12 6.51 -13.17 -9.40
N LYS A 13 5.35 -13.81 -9.40
CA LYS A 13 4.54 -14.07 -8.20
C LYS A 13 5.29 -14.92 -7.17
N ASN A 14 5.99 -15.97 -7.62
CA ASN A 14 6.78 -16.81 -6.72
C ASN A 14 7.92 -16.01 -6.06
N PHE A 15 8.65 -15.20 -6.84
CA PHE A 15 9.69 -14.32 -6.28
C PHE A 15 9.12 -13.28 -5.32
N GLU A 16 8.00 -12.65 -5.67
CA GLU A 16 7.28 -11.73 -4.77
C GLU A 16 6.97 -12.41 -3.43
N GLN A 17 6.43 -13.63 -3.45
CA GLN A 17 6.06 -14.35 -2.24
C GLN A 17 7.27 -14.76 -1.39
N LEU A 18 8.37 -15.20 -2.03
CA LEU A 18 9.62 -15.51 -1.33
C LEU A 18 10.18 -14.28 -0.62
N ILE A 19 10.21 -13.14 -1.31
CA ILE A 19 10.67 -11.88 -0.70
C ILE A 19 9.79 -11.51 0.49
N LEU A 20 8.46 -11.52 0.32
CA LEU A 20 7.53 -11.18 1.41
C LEU A 20 7.72 -12.06 2.63
N ASN A 21 7.94 -13.37 2.45
CA ASN A 21 8.17 -14.29 3.56
C ASN A 21 9.48 -14.02 4.32
N ASN A 22 10.48 -13.43 3.65
CA ASN A 22 11.78 -13.12 4.24
C ASN A 22 11.81 -11.74 4.93
N ILE A 23 10.79 -10.90 4.74
CA ILE A 23 10.71 -9.60 5.40
C ILE A 23 10.53 -9.80 6.91
N ASP A 24 11.38 -9.16 7.71
CA ASP A 24 11.22 -9.10 9.16
C ASP A 24 10.10 -8.11 9.55
N TYR A 25 8.86 -8.59 9.49
CA TYR A 25 7.69 -7.82 9.90
C TYR A 25 7.74 -7.42 11.39
N LYS A 26 8.41 -8.18 12.25
CA LYS A 26 8.50 -7.86 13.68
C LYS A 26 9.39 -6.63 13.88
N LYS A 27 10.51 -6.54 13.18
CA LYS A 27 11.38 -5.36 13.18
C LYS A 27 10.63 -4.12 12.69
N ILE A 28 9.93 -4.20 11.56
CA ILE A 28 9.17 -3.06 11.02
C ILE A 28 8.09 -2.60 12.01
N LYS A 29 7.37 -3.54 12.64
CA LYS A 29 6.40 -3.22 13.70
C LYS A 29 7.04 -2.55 14.91
N LYS A 30 8.21 -3.04 15.33
CA LYS A 30 8.94 -2.50 16.50
C LYS A 30 9.45 -1.08 16.25
N GLU A 31 9.96 -0.79 15.05
CA GLU A 31 10.40 0.56 14.69
C GLU A 31 9.22 1.56 14.63
N ASN A 32 8.03 1.07 14.23
CA ASN A 32 6.78 1.83 14.18
C ASN A 32 6.90 3.22 13.50
N LYS A 33 7.83 3.37 12.54
CA LYS A 33 8.00 4.60 11.78
C LYS A 33 6.74 4.96 11.01
N ASN A 34 6.54 6.25 10.73
CA ASN A 34 5.39 6.72 9.98
C ASN A 34 5.52 6.42 8.49
N VAL A 35 6.75 6.40 7.97
CA VAL A 35 7.07 5.93 6.63
C VAL A 35 7.98 4.72 6.75
N ILE A 36 7.64 3.63 6.07
CA ILE A 36 8.44 2.41 6.05
C ILE A 36 9.53 2.58 5.02
N ILE A 37 10.80 2.39 5.42
CA ILE A 37 11.92 2.30 4.50
C ILE A 37 12.55 0.93 4.66
N TYR A 38 12.50 0.14 3.59
CA TYR A 38 13.01 -1.22 3.57
C TYR A 38 14.11 -1.32 2.51
N TYR A 39 15.31 -1.68 2.93
CA TYR A 39 16.44 -1.94 2.04
C TYR A 39 16.78 -3.42 2.05
N ASP A 40 16.83 -4.02 0.87
CA ASP A 40 17.26 -5.39 0.69
C ASP A 40 18.00 -5.52 -0.66
N PRO A 41 19.32 -5.79 -0.64
CA PRO A 41 20.13 -5.89 -1.85
C PRO A 41 19.78 -7.09 -2.73
N THR A 42 19.01 -8.06 -2.22
CA THR A 42 18.67 -9.29 -2.94
C THR A 42 17.41 -9.15 -3.80
N ILE A 43 16.65 -8.06 -3.62
CA ILE A 43 15.42 -7.83 -4.38
C ILE A 43 15.77 -7.36 -5.80
N ASN A 44 15.18 -8.02 -6.81
CA ASN A 44 15.27 -7.54 -8.19
C ASN A 44 14.62 -6.16 -8.34
N GLU A 45 15.25 -5.26 -9.11
CA GLU A 45 14.73 -3.91 -9.36
C GLU A 45 13.31 -3.88 -9.92
N GLY A 46 12.91 -4.90 -10.70
CA GLY A 46 11.55 -5.00 -11.21
C GLY A 46 10.48 -5.30 -10.16
N LEU A 47 10.88 -5.70 -8.94
CA LEU A 47 9.97 -6.12 -7.86
C LEU A 47 9.85 -5.09 -6.73
N ILE A 48 10.81 -4.17 -6.55
CA ILE A 48 10.78 -3.21 -5.44
C ILE A 48 9.47 -2.40 -5.37
N GLY A 49 8.88 -2.06 -6.52
CA GLY A 49 7.61 -1.34 -6.57
C GLY A 49 6.40 -2.17 -6.13
N ILE A 50 6.43 -3.48 -6.37
CA ILE A 50 5.38 -4.42 -5.92
C ILE A 50 5.52 -4.63 -4.41
N ILE A 51 6.74 -4.85 -3.92
CA ILE A 51 6.99 -5.02 -2.49
C ILE A 51 6.63 -3.75 -1.71
N ALA A 52 6.93 -2.56 -2.25
CA ALA A 52 6.47 -1.30 -1.67
C ALA A 52 4.94 -1.27 -1.57
N SER A 53 4.21 -1.59 -2.65
CA SER A 53 2.74 -1.62 -2.59
C SER A 53 2.22 -2.57 -1.49
N ARG A 54 2.81 -3.77 -1.38
CA ARG A 54 2.43 -4.75 -0.35
C ARG A 54 2.70 -4.26 1.06
N LEU A 55 3.86 -3.67 1.32
CA LEU A 55 4.17 -3.10 2.63
C LEU A 55 3.21 -1.95 2.98
N LYS A 56 2.90 -1.09 2.01
CA LYS A 56 1.91 -0.02 2.18
C LYS A 56 0.53 -0.58 2.53
N ASP A 57 0.07 -1.64 1.86
CA ASP A 57 -1.22 -2.26 2.15
C ASP A 57 -1.23 -2.96 3.53
N ILE A 58 -0.18 -3.71 3.88
CA ILE A 58 -0.09 -4.46 5.15
C ILE A 58 -0.07 -3.53 6.36
N PHE A 59 0.68 -2.43 6.27
CA PHE A 59 0.90 -1.53 7.40
C PHE A 59 0.05 -0.27 7.37
N ASN A 60 -0.68 -0.04 6.27
CA ASN A 60 -1.41 1.19 6.01
C ASN A 60 -0.56 2.47 6.22
N LYS A 61 0.68 2.43 5.73
CA LYS A 61 1.67 3.52 5.86
C LYS A 61 2.39 3.71 4.52
N PRO A 62 2.82 4.92 4.16
CA PRO A 62 3.70 5.10 3.01
C PRO A 62 4.94 4.21 3.14
N SER A 63 5.41 3.68 2.03
CA SER A 63 6.52 2.73 2.01
C SER A 63 7.50 3.02 0.88
N ILE A 64 8.77 2.86 1.15
CA ILE A 64 9.88 2.97 0.20
C ILE A 64 10.67 1.68 0.29
N VAL A 65 10.86 1.01 -0.85
CA VAL A 65 11.70 -0.18 -0.96
C VAL A 65 12.89 0.14 -1.83
N LEU A 66 14.09 -0.19 -1.35
CA LEU A 66 15.34 0.00 -2.06
C LEU A 66 16.08 -1.32 -2.28
N THR A 67 16.75 -1.42 -3.41
CA THR A 67 17.69 -2.49 -3.71
C THR A 67 19.00 -1.93 -4.28
N THR A 68 20.04 -2.75 -4.35
CA THR A 68 21.31 -2.42 -4.98
C THR A 68 21.16 -2.44 -6.50
N SER A 69 21.69 -1.42 -7.17
CA SER A 69 21.68 -1.23 -8.62
C SER A 69 23.04 -0.65 -9.02
N GLN A 70 23.96 -1.52 -9.44
CA GLN A 70 25.36 -1.15 -9.70
C GLN A 70 25.99 -0.50 -8.45
N ASP A 71 26.57 0.69 -8.57
CA ASP A 71 27.22 1.43 -7.46
C ASP A 71 26.23 2.21 -6.57
N ASN A 72 24.95 2.23 -6.93
CA ASN A 72 23.92 3.01 -6.26
C ASN A 72 22.77 2.13 -5.77
N LEU A 73 21.81 2.75 -5.09
CA LEU A 73 20.55 2.12 -4.74
C LEU A 73 19.43 2.63 -5.64
N LYS A 74 18.53 1.72 -6.02
CA LYS A 74 17.30 2.07 -6.73
C LYS A 74 16.12 1.89 -5.79
N GLY A 75 15.33 2.95 -5.66
CA GLY A 75 14.18 3.02 -4.76
C GLY A 75 12.87 3.12 -5.52
N SER A 76 11.84 2.44 -5.01
CA SER A 76 10.45 2.68 -5.40
C SER A 76 9.61 2.99 -4.17
N ALA A 77 8.77 4.01 -4.29
CA ALA A 77 7.93 4.50 -3.22
C ALA A 77 6.45 4.33 -3.58
N ARG A 78 5.65 4.07 -2.56
CA ARG A 78 4.18 4.02 -2.61
C ARG A 78 3.63 4.80 -1.43
N SER A 79 2.60 5.59 -1.69
CA SER A 79 2.00 6.46 -0.69
C SER A 79 0.64 5.99 -0.21
N THR A 80 0.20 6.58 0.89
CA THR A 80 -1.18 6.55 1.37
C THR A 80 -1.86 7.90 1.09
N PHE A 81 -3.18 7.94 1.22
CA PHE A 81 -3.92 9.20 1.09
C PHE A 81 -3.37 10.28 2.02
N GLY A 82 -3.33 11.52 1.53
CA GLY A 82 -2.83 12.68 2.28
C GLY A 82 -1.31 12.86 2.30
N PHE A 83 -0.52 11.91 1.77
CA PHE A 83 0.93 12.06 1.66
C PHE A 83 1.36 12.07 0.18
N ASP A 84 1.83 13.20 -0.33
CA ASP A 84 2.35 13.29 -1.71
C ASP A 84 3.81 12.81 -1.76
N ILE A 85 4.01 11.53 -2.04
CA ILE A 85 5.36 10.95 -2.08
C ILE A 85 6.16 11.44 -3.29
N GLY A 86 5.49 11.78 -4.39
CA GLY A 86 6.13 12.33 -5.59
C GLY A 86 6.80 13.67 -5.29
N LEU A 87 6.10 14.57 -4.60
CA LEU A 87 6.62 15.85 -4.16
C LEU A 87 7.79 15.68 -3.17
N VAL A 88 7.69 14.73 -2.23
CA VAL A 88 8.78 14.45 -1.28
C VAL A 88 10.05 14.00 -2.02
N ILE A 89 9.94 13.09 -3.00
CA ILE A 89 11.08 12.65 -3.80
C ILE A 89 11.64 13.79 -4.66
N LYS A 90 10.79 14.65 -5.24
CA LYS A 90 11.24 15.85 -5.96
C LYS A 90 12.04 16.78 -5.04
N ASN A 91 11.54 17.07 -3.84
CA ASN A 91 12.25 17.90 -2.86
C ASN A 91 13.58 17.26 -2.41
N ALA A 92 13.66 15.92 -2.35
CA ALA A 92 14.91 15.22 -2.08
C ALA A 92 15.92 15.39 -3.22
N LEU A 93 15.46 15.47 -4.49
CA LEU A 93 16.29 15.76 -5.64
C LEU A 93 16.85 17.19 -5.57
N ASP A 94 15.98 18.17 -5.30
CA ASP A 94 16.36 19.59 -5.20
C ASP A 94 17.38 19.80 -4.07
N LYS A 95 17.29 19.02 -2.99
CA LYS A 95 18.27 18.98 -1.88
C LYS A 95 19.53 18.16 -2.15
N LYS A 96 19.69 17.59 -3.36
CA LYS A 96 20.81 16.73 -3.76
C LYS A 96 21.00 15.50 -2.85
N LEU A 97 19.92 15.03 -2.20
CA LEU A 97 19.95 13.80 -1.40
C LEU A 97 19.94 12.56 -2.30
N ILE A 98 19.21 12.64 -3.42
CA ILE A 98 19.13 11.61 -4.46
C ILE A 98 19.83 12.07 -5.73
N ILE A 99 20.21 11.12 -6.59
CA ILE A 99 20.91 11.38 -7.86
C ILE A 99 19.91 11.76 -8.95
N LYS A 100 18.80 11.02 -9.04
CA LYS A 100 17.72 11.26 -9.98
C LYS A 100 16.44 10.63 -9.44
N GLY A 101 15.29 11.15 -9.82
CA GLY A 101 14.01 10.57 -9.44
C GLY A 101 12.84 11.45 -9.82
N GLY A 102 11.65 10.91 -9.60
CA GLY A 102 10.39 11.59 -9.87
C GLY A 102 9.21 10.68 -9.58
N GLY A 103 8.00 11.20 -9.76
CA GLY A 103 6.79 10.45 -9.51
C GLY A 103 5.55 11.32 -9.47
N HIS A 104 4.46 10.69 -9.05
CA HIS A 104 3.16 11.29 -8.80
C HIS A 104 2.80 11.15 -7.32
N LYS A 105 1.66 11.73 -6.94
CA LYS A 105 1.17 11.74 -5.54
C LYS A 105 1.29 10.40 -4.82
N MET A 106 0.97 9.29 -5.50
CA MET A 106 0.88 7.96 -4.90
C MET A 106 2.09 7.04 -5.17
N ALA A 107 2.99 7.42 -6.06
CA ALA A 107 4.09 6.55 -6.47
C ALA A 107 5.29 7.35 -6.99
N ALA A 108 6.49 6.95 -6.60
CA ALA A 108 7.72 7.56 -7.09
C ALA A 108 8.83 6.52 -7.29
N GLY A 109 9.83 6.87 -8.09
CA GLY A 109 11.03 6.09 -8.32
C GLY A 109 12.26 6.99 -8.32
N PHE A 110 13.37 6.50 -7.76
CA PHE A 110 14.60 7.29 -7.66
C PHE A 110 15.86 6.43 -7.55
N THR A 111 17.01 7.07 -7.73
CA THR A 111 18.34 6.50 -7.53
C THR A 111 19.08 7.33 -6.47
N ILE A 112 19.73 6.67 -5.52
CA ILE A 112 20.42 7.32 -4.40
C ILE A 112 21.78 6.65 -4.11
N LYS A 113 22.75 7.41 -3.61
CA LYS A 113 24.01 6.84 -3.10
C LYS A 113 23.74 6.05 -1.81
N LYS A 114 24.39 4.90 -1.63
CA LYS A 114 24.23 4.06 -0.43
C LYS A 114 24.44 4.83 0.88
N ASN A 115 25.42 5.74 0.90
CA ASN A 115 25.76 6.55 2.09
C ASN A 115 24.69 7.59 2.46
N ASN A 116 23.74 7.88 1.56
CA ASN A 116 22.65 8.82 1.82
C ASN A 116 21.38 8.13 2.33
N LEU A 117 21.36 6.80 2.50
CA LEU A 117 20.17 6.07 2.92
C LEU A 117 19.62 6.56 4.27
N SER A 118 20.49 6.77 5.27
CA SER A 118 20.07 7.32 6.57
C SER A 118 19.49 8.73 6.44
N LYS A 119 20.12 9.59 5.63
CA LYS A 119 19.66 10.97 5.40
C LYS A 119 18.29 11.01 4.71
N LEU A 120 18.03 10.07 3.80
CA LEU A 120 16.74 9.91 3.17
C LEU A 120 15.67 9.51 4.19
N ASP A 121 15.99 8.58 5.09
CA ASP A 121 15.08 8.13 6.14
C ASP A 121 14.64 9.27 7.06
N ASP A 122 15.60 10.07 7.52
CA ASP A 122 15.32 11.25 8.34
C ASP A 122 14.47 12.27 7.57
N PHE A 123 14.83 12.56 6.32
CA PHE A 123 14.16 13.55 5.49
C PHE A 123 12.70 13.19 5.19
N VAL A 124 12.44 11.93 4.86
CA VAL A 124 11.10 11.45 4.52
C VAL A 124 10.21 11.42 5.76
N ASN A 125 10.71 10.93 6.90
CA ASN A 125 9.95 10.93 8.15
C ASN A 125 9.68 12.37 8.66
N PHE A 126 10.65 13.28 8.51
CA PHE A 126 10.44 14.71 8.81
C PHE A 126 9.34 15.31 7.94
N SER A 127 9.37 15.04 6.63
CA SER A 127 8.36 15.53 5.68
C SER A 127 6.98 14.97 6.01
N TYR A 128 6.88 13.69 6.40
CA TYR A 128 5.62 13.11 6.88
C TYR A 128 5.11 13.83 8.14
N ASN A 129 5.96 13.99 9.16
CA ASN A 129 5.55 14.62 10.41
C ASN A 129 5.13 16.08 10.22
N LYS A 130 5.75 16.81 9.30
CA LYS A 130 5.36 18.18 8.95
C LYS A 130 3.95 18.24 8.35
N ILE A 131 3.60 17.29 7.48
CA ILE A 131 2.29 17.22 6.82
C ILE A 131 1.21 16.74 7.81
N PHE A 132 1.52 15.71 8.60
CA PHE A 132 0.54 15.03 9.46
C PHE A 132 0.49 15.53 10.91
N ARG A 133 1.19 16.62 11.24
CA ARG A 133 1.20 17.19 12.61
C ARG A 133 -0.19 17.55 13.14
N ASN A 134 -1.15 17.80 12.25
CA ASN A 134 -2.52 18.19 12.57
C ASN A 134 -3.59 17.27 11.94
N PHE A 135 -3.22 16.10 11.40
CA PHE A 135 -4.16 15.22 10.69
C PHE A 135 -4.61 14.06 11.59
N SER A 136 -5.92 13.95 11.84
CA SER A 136 -6.52 12.79 12.51
C SER A 136 -6.26 11.53 11.68
N ARG A 137 -5.68 10.51 12.32
CA ARG A 137 -5.40 9.20 11.72
C ARG A 137 -6.55 8.28 12.05
N ASN A 138 -7.50 8.17 11.12
CA ASN A 138 -8.40 7.04 10.86
C ASN A 138 -9.73 7.56 10.31
N PHE A 139 -9.74 7.92 9.02
CA PHE A 139 -10.99 8.13 8.30
C PHE A 139 -11.35 6.83 7.59
N PHE A 140 -12.49 6.25 7.96
CA PHE A 140 -13.16 5.26 7.13
C PHE A 140 -14.15 6.02 6.25
N PHE A 141 -13.86 6.09 4.96
CA PHE A 141 -14.79 6.67 3.99
C PHE A 141 -15.82 5.61 3.60
N TYR A 142 -17.08 6.01 3.59
CA TYR A 142 -18.21 5.23 3.08
C TYR A 142 -19.09 6.15 2.24
N ASP A 143 -19.71 5.61 1.20
CA ASP A 143 -20.53 6.38 0.25
C ASP A 143 -21.93 6.61 0.79
N ALA A 144 -22.48 5.61 1.49
CA ALA A 144 -23.79 5.73 2.13
C ALA A 144 -23.90 4.84 3.37
N LYS A 145 -24.73 5.29 4.32
CA LYS A 145 -25.24 4.45 5.42
C LYS A 145 -26.52 3.77 4.94
N ILE A 146 -26.59 2.45 5.07
CA ILE A 146 -27.71 1.65 4.54
C ILE A 146 -28.33 0.80 5.65
N SER A 147 -29.66 0.66 5.60
CA SER A 147 -30.39 -0.27 6.46
C SER A 147 -30.20 -1.70 5.98
N PHE A 148 -30.03 -2.64 6.92
CA PHE A 148 -29.94 -4.07 6.60
C PHE A 148 -31.12 -4.56 5.75
N ASN A 149 -32.33 -4.05 5.99
CA ASN A 149 -33.54 -4.42 5.25
C ASN A 149 -33.53 -3.94 3.79
N GLY A 150 -32.67 -2.99 3.44
CA GLY A 150 -32.49 -2.51 2.07
C GLY A 150 -31.65 -3.44 1.21
N LEU A 151 -30.98 -4.43 1.79
CA LEU A 151 -30.16 -5.40 1.05
C LEU A 151 -31.04 -6.47 0.43
N ASN A 152 -31.35 -6.29 -0.85
CA ASN A 152 -32.09 -7.27 -1.64
C ASN A 152 -31.54 -7.34 -3.06
N LYS A 153 -32.12 -8.21 -3.89
CA LYS A 153 -31.70 -8.40 -5.28
C LYS A 153 -31.78 -7.10 -6.09
N VAL A 154 -32.85 -6.31 -5.91
CA VAL A 154 -33.01 -5.04 -6.61
C VAL A 154 -31.88 -4.08 -6.27
N PHE A 155 -31.52 -3.96 -4.98
CA PHE A 155 -30.39 -3.15 -4.56
C PHE A 155 -29.08 -3.61 -5.25
N SER A 156 -28.82 -4.92 -5.26
CA SER A 156 -27.64 -5.46 -5.95
C SER A 156 -27.65 -5.15 -7.46
N ASP A 157 -28.81 -5.26 -8.11
CA ASP A 157 -28.96 -5.00 -9.54
C ASP A 157 -28.74 -3.51 -9.86
N GLU A 158 -29.21 -2.60 -9.01
CA GLU A 158 -28.95 -1.15 -9.15
C GLU A 158 -27.46 -0.82 -8.98
N ILE A 159 -26.78 -1.40 -7.98
CA ILE A 159 -25.33 -1.21 -7.80
C ILE A 159 -24.56 -1.78 -9.00
N ASN A 160 -25.01 -2.89 -9.56
CA ASN A 160 -24.37 -3.49 -10.73
C ASN A 160 -24.45 -2.61 -11.99
N LYS A 161 -25.40 -1.66 -12.07
CA LYS A 161 -25.44 -0.68 -13.16
C LYS A 161 -24.27 0.31 -13.12
N LEU A 162 -23.58 0.43 -11.98
CA LEU A 162 -22.41 1.29 -11.81
C LEU A 162 -21.12 0.67 -12.37
N TYR A 163 -21.16 -0.57 -12.87
CA TYR A 163 -20.00 -1.16 -13.56
C TYR A 163 -19.63 -0.36 -14.82
N PRO A 164 -18.34 -0.35 -15.21
CA PRO A 164 -17.23 -1.07 -14.59
C PRO A 164 -16.60 -0.33 -13.41
N PHE A 165 -16.29 -1.06 -12.34
CA PHE A 165 -15.51 -0.52 -11.24
C PHE A 165 -14.01 -0.52 -11.54
N GLY A 166 -13.29 0.43 -10.96
CA GLY A 166 -11.86 0.57 -11.11
C GLY A 166 -11.34 1.91 -10.61
N SER A 167 -10.16 2.29 -11.10
CA SER A 167 -9.58 3.60 -10.77
C SER A 167 -10.47 4.72 -11.33
N GLY A 168 -11.00 5.57 -10.44
CA GLY A 168 -11.94 6.66 -10.79
C GLY A 168 -13.41 6.30 -10.64
N ASN A 169 -13.74 5.02 -10.46
CA ASN A 169 -15.07 4.53 -10.12
C ASN A 169 -14.93 3.32 -9.16
N PRO A 170 -14.51 3.55 -7.90
CA PRO A 170 -14.32 2.45 -6.95
C PRO A 170 -15.65 1.74 -6.66
N GLU A 171 -15.57 0.48 -6.24
CA GLU A 171 -16.73 -0.22 -5.68
C GLU A 171 -17.28 0.58 -4.49
N PRO A 172 -18.60 0.81 -4.42
CA PRO A 172 -19.18 1.61 -3.34
C PRO A 172 -19.05 0.89 -2.00
N VAL A 173 -18.66 1.65 -0.97
CA VAL A 173 -18.48 1.18 0.40
C VAL A 173 -19.67 1.64 1.23
N PHE A 174 -20.40 0.70 1.83
CA PHE A 174 -21.57 0.99 2.64
C PHE A 174 -21.31 0.78 4.13
N LEU A 175 -21.83 1.70 4.94
CA LEU A 175 -21.80 1.58 6.39
C LEU A 175 -23.11 0.94 6.89
N PHE A 176 -22.95 -0.15 7.65
CA PHE A 176 -24.02 -0.75 8.44
C PHE A 176 -23.74 -0.53 9.92
N GLU A 177 -24.72 -0.01 10.64
CA GLU A 177 -24.65 0.22 12.09
C GLU A 177 -25.62 -0.69 12.83
N ASN A 178 -25.38 -0.88 14.13
CA ASN A 178 -26.28 -1.63 15.01
C ASN A 178 -26.56 -3.07 14.56
N LEU A 179 -25.54 -3.75 14.02
CA LEU A 179 -25.62 -5.17 13.71
C LEU A 179 -25.11 -6.03 14.88
N LYS A 180 -25.75 -7.17 15.11
CA LYS A 180 -25.29 -8.24 16.00
C LYS A 180 -24.67 -9.36 15.17
N ILE A 181 -23.52 -9.86 15.62
CA ILE A 181 -22.91 -11.07 15.04
C ILE A 181 -23.60 -12.28 15.64
N SER A 182 -24.29 -13.07 14.83
CA SER A 182 -24.99 -14.28 15.28
C SER A 182 -24.13 -15.54 15.12
N LYS A 183 -23.17 -15.54 14.20
CA LYS A 183 -22.27 -16.67 13.97
C LYS A 183 -20.92 -16.21 13.43
N VAL A 184 -19.84 -16.83 13.92
CA VAL A 184 -18.48 -16.65 13.44
C VAL A 184 -17.92 -18.02 13.06
N LYS A 185 -17.36 -18.14 11.85
CA LYS A 185 -16.67 -19.35 11.38
C LYS A 185 -15.33 -18.97 10.78
N ILE A 186 -14.26 -19.58 11.27
CA ILE A 186 -12.93 -19.45 10.66
C ILE A 186 -12.82 -20.46 9.52
N LEU A 187 -12.49 -19.99 8.33
CA LEU A 187 -12.27 -20.77 7.12
C LEU A 187 -10.76 -20.73 6.79
N ASP A 188 -10.17 -21.90 6.57
CA ASP A 188 -8.77 -22.07 6.12
C ASP A 188 -7.72 -21.26 6.92
N LYS A 189 -7.95 -21.08 8.23
CA LYS A 189 -7.07 -20.38 9.19
C LYS A 189 -6.75 -18.91 8.85
N LYS A 190 -7.31 -18.34 7.78
CA LYS A 190 -7.06 -16.96 7.31
C LYS A 190 -8.34 -16.17 7.02
N HIS A 191 -9.44 -16.85 6.70
CA HIS A 191 -10.70 -16.22 6.35
C HIS A 191 -11.70 -16.32 7.52
N ILE A 192 -12.54 -15.31 7.68
CA ILE A 192 -13.61 -15.31 8.68
C ILE A 192 -14.93 -15.11 7.94
N SER A 193 -15.87 -16.01 8.17
CA SER A 193 -17.26 -15.89 7.74
C SER A 193 -18.11 -15.51 8.94
N ASN A 194 -18.79 -14.37 8.84
CA ASN A 194 -19.68 -13.85 9.88
C ASN A 194 -21.11 -13.81 9.35
N LEU A 195 -22.06 -14.21 10.18
CA LEU A 195 -23.48 -13.95 9.94
C LEU A 195 -23.90 -12.78 10.84
N PHE A 196 -24.50 -11.76 10.22
CA PHE A 196 -25.00 -10.58 10.92
C PHE A 196 -26.53 -10.64 10.99
N THR A 197 -27.07 -10.06 12.07
CA THR A 197 -28.50 -9.89 12.31
C THR A 197 -28.76 -8.46 12.72
N SER A 198 -29.90 -7.89 12.34
CA SER A 198 -30.31 -6.57 12.84
C SER A 198 -30.55 -6.65 14.35
N LYS A 199 -30.19 -5.58 15.07
CA LYS A 199 -30.35 -5.53 16.52
C LYS A 199 -31.80 -5.65 16.97
#